data_AF-A0A645H9I6-F1
#
_entry.id   AF-A0A645H9I6-F1
#
_cell.length_a   1.000
_cell.length_b   1.000
_cell.length_c   1.000
_cell.angle_alpha   90.00
_cell.angle_beta   90.00
_cell.angle_gamma   90.00
#
_symmetry.space_group_name_H-M   'P 1'
#
loop_
_entity.id
_entity.type
_entity.pdbx_description
1 polymer ?
#
loop_
_entity_poly.entity_id
_entity_poly.type
_entity_poly.pdbx_seq_one_letter_code
_entity_poly.pdbx_strand_id
1 'polypeptide(L)'
;MKASTNWFMAGASYGGFCLLWFAGFMAQLGSENDMKELMIGQAMSGTFNITACVILGFALLGNIANVAALQIPNLYLATKIWPPISYGFALIIFAAIYTTACPLLWTASSRFTAEGSPSFKIFTAALAAVGCVVALTIPFNILLNYIYVINGYGGFLLLILMFIKDMRLRFAAK
;
A
#
# COMPACT_ATOMS: atom_id res chain seq x y z
N MET A 1 17.90 -9.79 -4.05
CA MET A 1 17.40 -9.10 -5.26
C MET A 1 17.06 -7.65 -4.88
N LYS A 2 17.53 -6.65 -5.62
CA LYS A 2 17.23 -5.23 -5.38
C LYS A 2 16.00 -4.84 -6.20
N ALA A 3 15.02 -4.17 -5.59
CA ALA A 3 13.77 -3.75 -6.25
C ALA A 3 13.98 -2.72 -7.37
N SER A 4 15.13 -2.03 -7.39
CA SER A 4 15.56 -1.12 -8.47
C SER A 4 17.04 -0.75 -8.25
N THR A 5 17.77 -0.50 -9.35
CA THR A 5 19.17 -0.03 -9.32
C THR A 5 19.28 1.47 -8.99
N ASN A 6 18.18 2.23 -9.11
CA ASN A 6 18.10 3.67 -8.85
C ASN A 6 16.96 4.01 -7.87
N TRP A 7 17.26 4.85 -6.87
CA TRP A 7 16.32 5.31 -5.83
C TRP A 7 15.08 5.99 -6.43
N PHE A 8 15.25 6.74 -7.52
CA PHE A 8 14.15 7.42 -8.22
C PHE A 8 13.16 6.42 -8.84
N MET A 9 13.66 5.41 -9.55
CA MET A 9 12.82 4.35 -10.11
C MET A 9 12.16 3.50 -9.02
N ALA A 10 12.82 3.31 -7.87
CA ALA A 10 12.22 2.64 -6.72
C ALA A 10 11.03 3.45 -6.18
N GLY A 11 11.19 4.76 -6.01
CA GLY A 11 10.13 5.66 -5.56
C GLY A 11 8.97 5.75 -6.55
N ALA A 12 9.24 5.91 -7.85
CA ALA A 12 8.22 5.96 -8.88
C ALA A 12 7.43 4.64 -8.98
N SER A 13 8.12 3.49 -8.90
CA SER A 13 7.46 2.18 -8.92
C SER A 13 6.59 1.96 -7.68
N TYR A 14 7.06 2.36 -6.50
CA TYR A 14 6.30 2.27 -5.25
C TYR A 14 5.07 3.19 -5.24
N GLY A 15 5.23 4.44 -5.70
CA GLY A 15 4.12 5.39 -5.82
C GLY A 15 3.06 4.91 -6.83
N GLY A 16 3.49 4.44 -7.99
CA GLY A 16 2.60 3.87 -9.01
C GLY A 16 1.88 2.61 -8.54
N PHE A 17 2.56 1.77 -7.76
CA PHE A 17 1.97 0.60 -7.12
C PHE A 17 0.81 0.98 -6.19
N CYS A 18 1.04 1.93 -5.28
CA CYS A 18 0.00 2.37 -4.35
C CYS A 18 -1.21 2.95 -5.08
N LEU A 19 -1.00 3.69 -6.17
CA LEU A 19 -2.09 4.24 -6.99
C LEU A 19 -2.90 3.15 -7.69
N LEU A 20 -2.22 2.16 -8.29
CA LEU A 20 -2.87 1.04 -9.00
C LEU A 20 -3.77 0.24 -8.06
N TRP A 21 -3.27 -0.03 -6.86
CA TRP A 21 -3.90 -0.98 -5.95
C TRP A 21 -5.24 -0.45 -5.42
N PHE A 22 -5.33 0.85 -5.19
CA PHE A 22 -6.52 1.50 -4.66
C PHE A 22 -7.33 2.23 -5.71
N ALA A 23 -6.95 2.23 -6.99
CA ALA A 23 -7.65 2.98 -8.04
C ALA A 23 -9.16 2.65 -8.11
N GLY A 24 -9.53 1.37 -8.00
CA GLY A 24 -10.94 0.95 -8.01
C GLY A 24 -11.73 1.45 -6.80
N PHE A 25 -11.16 1.28 -5.60
CA PHE A 25 -11.76 1.77 -4.36
C PHE A 25 -11.86 3.30 -4.32
N MET A 26 -10.80 4.01 -4.72
CA MET A 26 -10.77 5.47 -4.74
C MET A 26 -11.74 6.06 -5.78
N ALA A 27 -11.93 5.39 -6.92
CA ALA A 27 -12.92 5.81 -7.91
C ALA A 27 -14.34 5.71 -7.36
N GLN A 28 -14.68 4.61 -6.66
CA GLN A 28 -15.97 4.48 -5.99
C GLN A 28 -16.13 5.52 -4.88
N LEU A 29 -15.13 5.66 -4.02
CA LEU A 29 -15.13 6.62 -2.90
C LEU A 29 -15.34 8.06 -3.38
N GLY A 30 -14.71 8.44 -4.50
CA GLY A 30 -14.89 9.75 -5.15
C GLY A 30 -16.23 9.97 -5.82
N SER A 31 -16.97 8.89 -6.15
CA SER A 31 -18.33 8.99 -6.70
C SER A 31 -19.39 9.20 -5.61
N GLU A 32 -19.11 8.75 -4.39
CA GLU A 32 -20.06 8.77 -3.27
C GLU A 32 -19.87 9.95 -2.31
N ASN A 33 -18.71 10.62 -2.36
CA ASN A 33 -18.35 11.68 -1.39
C ASN A 33 -17.89 12.96 -2.10
N ASP A 34 -17.93 14.07 -1.37
CA ASP A 34 -17.49 15.36 -1.88
C ASP A 34 -15.99 15.38 -2.20
N MET A 35 -15.67 15.65 -3.46
CA MET A 35 -14.29 15.66 -3.96
C MET A 35 -13.40 16.67 -3.22
N LYS A 36 -13.96 17.79 -2.75
CA LYS A 36 -13.21 18.81 -2.02
C LYS A 36 -12.72 18.31 -0.66
N GLU A 37 -13.56 17.56 0.06
CA GLU A 37 -13.20 16.97 1.35
C GLU A 37 -12.16 15.87 1.15
N LEU A 38 -12.35 15.00 0.15
CA LEU A 38 -11.40 13.94 -0.19
C LEU A 38 -10.01 14.49 -0.56
N MET A 39 -9.94 15.60 -1.30
CA MET A 39 -8.67 16.23 -1.67
C MET A 39 -7.93 16.81 -0.45
N ILE A 40 -8.65 17.43 0.48
CA ILE A 40 -8.06 17.96 1.72
C ILE A 40 -7.55 16.81 2.58
N GLY A 41 -8.36 15.76 2.76
CA GLY A 41 -7.98 14.56 3.51
C GLY A 41 -6.74 13.87 2.92
N GLN A 42 -6.68 13.72 1.60
CA GLN A 42 -5.50 13.17 0.92
C GLN A 42 -4.27 14.06 1.07
N ALA A 43 -4.39 15.39 0.95
CA ALA A 43 -3.26 16.31 1.08
C ALA A 43 -2.69 16.30 2.51
N MET A 44 -3.55 16.29 3.54
CA MET A 44 -3.14 16.21 4.93
C MET A 44 -2.46 14.87 5.24
N SER A 45 -3.10 13.76 4.85
CA SER A 45 -2.55 12.41 5.05
C SER A 45 -1.22 12.24 4.32
N GLY A 46 -1.13 12.69 3.07
CA GLY A 46 0.08 12.61 2.26
C GLY A 46 1.25 13.37 2.89
N THR A 47 1.00 14.59 3.37
CA THR A 47 2.05 15.42 4.00
C THR A 47 2.58 14.78 5.29
N PHE A 48 1.67 14.28 6.13
CA PHE A 48 2.05 13.59 7.36
C PHE A 48 2.83 12.31 7.07
N ASN A 49 2.37 11.50 6.11
CA ASN A 49 3.02 10.26 5.71
C ASN A 49 4.42 10.50 5.15
N ILE A 50 4.59 11.46 4.24
CA ILE A 50 5.90 11.80 3.67
C ILE A 50 6.86 12.24 4.78
N THR A 51 6.41 13.12 5.67
CA THR A 51 7.23 13.62 6.78
C THR A 51 7.66 12.47 7.71
N ALA A 52 6.73 11.59 8.07
CA ALA A 52 7.01 10.42 8.91
C ALA A 52 8.01 9.47 8.24
N CYS A 53 7.83 9.17 6.94
CA CYS A 53 8.74 8.32 6.17
C CYS A 53 10.17 8.90 6.09
N VAL A 54 10.32 10.22 5.94
CA VAL A 54 11.63 10.87 5.91
C VAL A 54 12.34 10.72 7.25
N ILE A 55 11.64 10.99 8.36
CA ILE A 55 12.18 10.84 9.72
C ILE A 55 12.60 9.38 9.96
N LEU A 56 11.73 8.42 9.61
CA LEU A 56 12.02 7.00 9.74
C LEU A 56 13.22 6.59 8.87
N GLY A 57 13.32 7.11 7.65
CA GLY A 57 14.42 6.83 6.74
C GLY A 57 15.77 7.22 7.37
N PHE A 58 15.87 8.41 7.96
CA PHE A 58 17.08 8.83 8.68
C PHE A 58 17.35 7.96 9.91
N ALA A 59 16.32 7.59 10.69
CA ALA A 59 16.47 6.73 11.85
C ALA A 59 16.99 5.33 11.50
N LEU A 60 16.53 4.77 10.38
CA LEU A 60 16.96 3.48 9.84
C LEU A 60 18.41 3.55 9.32
N LEU A 61 18.77 4.62 8.60
CA LEU A 61 20.15 4.84 8.14
C LEU A 61 21.12 4.93 9.32
N GLY A 62 20.74 5.62 10.40
CA GLY A 62 21.56 5.72 11.62
C GLY A 62 21.75 4.38 12.36
N ASN A 63 20.88 3.39 12.14
CA ASN A 63 20.93 2.08 12.79
C ASN A 63 21.17 0.92 11.81
N ILE A 64 21.68 1.21 10.61
CA ILE A 64 21.69 0.27 9.49
C ILE A 64 22.34 -1.09 9.80
N ALA A 65 23.41 -1.09 10.61
CA ALA A 65 24.10 -2.30 11.03
C ALA A 65 23.20 -3.29 11.79
N ASN A 66 22.19 -2.79 12.51
CA ASN A 66 21.29 -3.59 13.31
C ASN A 66 19.95 -3.89 12.59
N VAL A 67 19.55 -3.06 11.62
CA VAL A 67 18.23 -3.16 10.98
C VAL A 67 18.23 -3.80 9.60
N ALA A 68 19.39 -3.95 8.95
CA ALA A 68 19.49 -4.43 7.57
C ALA A 68 18.98 -5.87 7.36
N ALA A 69 19.11 -6.73 8.38
CA ALA A 69 18.66 -8.13 8.31
C ALA A 69 17.23 -8.33 8.86
N LEU A 70 16.62 -7.29 9.42
CA LEU A 70 15.32 -7.39 10.07
C LEU A 70 14.19 -7.20 9.06
N GLN A 71 13.15 -8.02 9.18
CA GLN A 71 11.95 -7.92 8.33
C GLN A 71 11.06 -6.72 8.69
N ILE A 72 11.03 -6.32 9.97
CA ILE A 72 10.24 -5.21 10.47
C ILE A 72 11.16 -4.28 11.28
N PRO A 73 12.00 -3.49 10.60
CA PRO A 73 13.05 -2.73 11.27
C PRO A 73 12.50 -1.62 12.19
N ASN A 74 11.31 -1.11 11.90
CA ASN A 74 10.65 -0.08 12.71
C ASN A 74 10.24 -0.60 14.10
N LEU A 75 9.80 -1.87 14.19
CA LEU A 75 9.43 -2.50 15.46
C LEU A 75 10.67 -2.71 16.34
N TYR A 76 11.81 -3.01 15.73
CA TYR A 76 13.08 -3.09 16.43
C TYR A 76 13.50 -1.74 17.02
N LEU A 77 13.39 -0.65 16.23
CA LEU A 77 13.63 0.70 16.73
C LEU A 77 12.69 1.04 17.91
N ALA A 78 11.41 0.71 17.80
CA ALA A 78 10.44 0.92 18.89
C ALA A 78 10.83 0.16 20.17
N THR A 79 11.30 -1.08 20.02
CA THR A 79 11.74 -1.92 21.15
C THR A 79 12.99 -1.37 21.83
N LYS A 80 13.87 -0.69 21.08
CA LYS A 80 15.08 -0.03 21.62
C LYS A 80 14.77 1.25 22.39
N ILE A 81 13.68 1.94 22.07
CA ILE A 81 13.27 3.16 22.78
C ILE A 81 12.65 2.77 24.14
N TRP A 82 11.62 1.90 24.13
CA TRP A 82 10.99 1.40 25.36
C TRP A 82 10.19 0.11 25.08
N PRO A 83 10.46 -1.02 25.77
CA PRO A 83 9.83 -2.31 25.45
C PRO A 83 8.29 -2.32 25.48
N PRO A 84 7.60 -1.62 26.39
CA PRO A 84 6.14 -1.53 26.38
C PRO A 84 5.54 -0.85 25.14
N ILE A 85 6.24 0.12 24.53
CA ILE A 85 5.79 0.75 23.27
C ILE A 85 5.74 -0.27 22.13
N SER A 86 6.59 -1.30 22.17
CA SER A 86 6.63 -2.35 21.15
C SER A 86 5.29 -3.09 21.01
N TYR A 87 4.61 -3.37 22.13
CA TYR A 87 3.27 -4.01 22.10
C TYR A 87 2.21 -3.11 21.47
N GLY A 88 2.22 -1.81 21.79
CA GLY A 88 1.35 -0.84 21.14
C GLY A 88 1.63 -0.71 19.64
N PHE A 89 2.91 -0.73 19.27
CA PHE A 89 3.34 -0.66 17.87
C PHE A 89 2.90 -1.88 17.07
N ALA A 90 2.91 -3.08 17.67
CA ALA A 90 2.39 -4.29 17.03
C ALA A 90 0.88 -4.18 16.73
N LEU A 91 0.08 -3.61 17.64
CA LEU A 91 -1.34 -3.34 17.39
C LEU A 91 -1.55 -2.33 16.27
N ILE A 92 -0.72 -1.29 16.21
CA ILE A 92 -0.76 -0.29 15.12
C ILE A 92 -0.45 -0.95 13.78
N ILE A 93 0.58 -1.80 13.72
CA ILE A 93 0.91 -2.57 12.51
C ILE A 93 -0.27 -3.44 12.09
N PHE A 94 -0.90 -4.15 13.03
CA PHE A 94 -2.07 -4.96 12.75
C PHE A 94 -3.22 -4.14 12.17
N ALA A 95 -3.53 -2.99 12.78
CA ALA A 95 -4.56 -2.08 12.29
C ALA A 95 -4.23 -1.53 10.89
N ALA A 96 -2.97 -1.17 10.63
CA ALA A 96 -2.52 -0.67 9.33
C ALA A 96 -2.61 -1.73 8.21
N ILE A 97 -2.30 -2.99 8.54
CA ILE A 97 -2.46 -4.12 7.61
C ILE A 97 -3.95 -4.34 7.35
N TYR A 98 -4.78 -4.32 8.40
CA TYR A 98 -6.23 -4.51 8.28
C TYR A 98 -6.88 -3.44 7.38
N THR A 99 -6.57 -2.15 7.61
CA THR A 99 -7.12 -1.04 6.81
C THR A 99 -6.65 -1.06 5.36
N THR A 100 -5.55 -1.75 5.05
CA THR A 100 -5.09 -1.98 3.68
C THR A 100 -5.74 -3.22 3.06
N ALA A 101 -5.76 -4.35 3.77
CA ALA A 101 -6.27 -5.60 3.25
C ALA A 101 -7.78 -5.55 2.94
N CYS A 102 -8.57 -4.86 3.76
CA CYS A 102 -10.02 -4.79 3.59
C CYS A 102 -10.45 -4.12 2.27
N PRO A 103 -10.02 -2.89 1.93
CA PRO A 103 -10.37 -2.26 0.64
C PRO A 103 -9.92 -3.07 -0.57
N LEU A 104 -8.82 -3.79 -0.46
CA LEU A 104 -8.26 -4.58 -1.56
C LEU A 104 -9.06 -5.85 -1.81
N LEU A 105 -9.40 -6.55 -0.73
CA LEU A 105 -10.29 -7.69 -0.80
C LEU A 105 -11.67 -7.28 -1.31
N TRP A 106 -12.20 -6.14 -0.83
CA TRP A 106 -13.44 -5.56 -1.33
C TRP A 106 -13.36 -5.26 -2.83
N THR A 107 -12.29 -4.61 -3.31
CA THR A 107 -12.11 -4.25 -4.73
C THR A 107 -12.08 -5.49 -5.62
N ALA A 108 -11.48 -6.59 -5.14
CA ALA A 108 -11.50 -7.86 -5.86
C ALA A 108 -12.91 -8.48 -5.87
N SER A 109 -13.56 -8.55 -4.71
CA SER A 109 -14.90 -9.15 -4.59
C SER A 109 -15.99 -8.39 -5.35
N SER A 110 -15.99 -7.06 -5.29
CA SER A 110 -17.00 -6.20 -5.93
C SER A 110 -16.95 -6.26 -7.46
N ARG A 111 -15.82 -6.72 -8.02
CA ARG A 111 -15.63 -6.89 -9.46
C ARG A 111 -16.27 -8.17 -10.01
N PHE A 112 -16.43 -9.20 -9.18
CA PHE A 112 -17.03 -10.48 -9.59
C PHE A 112 -18.43 -10.70 -9.03
N THR A 113 -18.80 -10.00 -7.96
CA THR A 113 -20.06 -10.19 -7.26
C THR A 113 -20.67 -8.84 -6.88
N ALA A 114 -21.99 -8.72 -7.01
CA ALA A 114 -22.70 -7.50 -6.62
C ALA A 114 -22.59 -7.30 -5.10
N GLU A 115 -22.22 -6.10 -4.69
CA GLU A 115 -22.08 -5.73 -3.29
C GLU A 115 -23.38 -5.95 -2.51
N GLY A 116 -23.26 -6.41 -1.26
CA GLY A 116 -24.40 -6.72 -0.40
C GLY A 116 -25.09 -8.07 -0.67
N SER A 117 -24.80 -8.73 -1.79
CA SER A 117 -25.38 -10.06 -2.10
C SER A 117 -24.83 -11.16 -1.18
N PRO A 118 -25.59 -12.26 -0.94
CA PRO A 118 -25.07 -13.43 -0.24
C PRO A 118 -23.83 -14.01 -0.92
N SER A 119 -23.79 -13.97 -2.26
CA SER A 119 -22.65 -14.39 -3.07
C SER A 119 -21.39 -13.57 -2.79
N PHE A 120 -21.53 -12.25 -2.58
CA PHE A 120 -20.39 -11.39 -2.21
C PHE A 120 -19.79 -11.78 -0.86
N LYS A 121 -20.61 -12.10 0.14
CA LYS A 121 -20.13 -12.52 1.46
C LYS A 121 -19.36 -13.84 1.39
N ILE A 122 -19.90 -14.81 0.67
CA ILE A 122 -19.27 -16.14 0.49
C ILE A 122 -17.97 -16.00 -0.30
N PHE A 123 -17.97 -15.25 -1.40
CA PHE A 123 -16.81 -15.04 -2.24
C PHE A 123 -15.68 -14.29 -1.51
N THR A 124 -16.03 -13.24 -0.76
CA THR A 124 -15.08 -12.51 0.09
C THR A 124 -14.48 -13.39 1.18
N ALA A 125 -15.31 -14.22 1.86
CA ALA A 125 -14.82 -15.16 2.86
C ALA A 125 -13.90 -16.23 2.26
N ALA A 126 -14.22 -16.75 1.07
CA ALA A 126 -13.38 -17.70 0.36
C ALA A 126 -12.02 -17.09 -0.02
N LEU A 127 -12.02 -15.89 -0.60
CA LEU A 127 -10.78 -15.15 -0.91
C LEU A 127 -9.95 -14.85 0.34
N ALA A 128 -10.58 -14.46 1.45
CA ALA A 128 -9.90 -14.25 2.72
C ALA A 128 -9.25 -15.54 3.26
N ALA A 129 -9.95 -16.67 3.16
CA ALA A 129 -9.42 -17.97 3.55
C ALA A 129 -8.21 -18.38 2.71
N VAL A 130 -8.29 -18.20 1.38
CA VAL A 130 -7.16 -18.43 0.46
C VAL A 130 -5.98 -17.53 0.82
N GLY A 131 -6.22 -16.22 1.03
CA GLY A 131 -5.20 -15.28 1.45
C GLY A 131 -4.52 -15.67 2.77
N CYS A 132 -5.29 -16.17 3.74
CA CYS A 132 -4.78 -16.67 5.01
C CYS A 132 -3.87 -17.89 4.82
N VAL A 133 -4.29 -18.89 4.03
CA VAL A 133 -3.49 -20.08 3.74
C VAL A 133 -2.18 -19.69 3.04
N VAL A 134 -2.23 -18.79 2.07
CA VAL A 134 -1.03 -18.29 1.37
C VAL A 134 -0.09 -17.55 2.34
N ALA A 135 -0.64 -16.69 3.21
CA ALA A 135 0.13 -15.95 4.21
C ALA A 135 0.80 -16.85 5.24
N LEU A 136 0.19 -17.99 5.60
CA LEU A 136 0.74 -18.95 6.56
C LEU A 136 1.77 -19.91 5.95
N THR A 137 1.68 -20.18 4.65
CA THR A 137 2.52 -21.19 3.96
C THR A 137 3.77 -20.61 3.33
N ILE A 138 3.75 -19.33 2.94
CA ILE A 138 4.86 -18.68 2.23
C ILE A 138 5.66 -17.78 3.17
N PRO A 139 7.01 -17.90 3.21
CA PRO A 139 7.86 -16.99 3.97
C PRO A 139 7.64 -15.51 3.57
N PHE A 140 7.45 -14.66 4.58
CA PHE A 140 7.10 -13.24 4.40
C PHE A 140 8.07 -12.48 3.48
N ASN A 141 9.38 -12.73 3.58
CA ASN A 141 10.39 -12.09 2.74
C ASN A 141 10.25 -12.43 1.25
N ILE A 142 9.92 -13.68 0.93
CA ILE A 142 9.70 -14.13 -0.44
C ILE A 142 8.42 -13.49 -0.97
N LEU A 143 7.35 -13.52 -0.17
CA LEU A 143 6.06 -12.95 -0.53
C LEU A 143 6.17 -11.46 -0.86
N LEU A 144 6.81 -10.66 0.03
CA LEU A 144 7.06 -9.25 -0.23
C LEU A 144 7.89 -9.02 -1.48
N ASN A 145 8.94 -9.82 -1.72
CA ASN A 145 9.79 -9.62 -2.89
C ASN A 145 9.01 -9.82 -4.20
N TYR A 146 8.21 -10.89 -4.29
CA TYR A 146 7.36 -11.12 -5.47
C TYR A 146 6.29 -10.04 -5.63
N ILE A 147 5.57 -9.70 -4.56
CA ILE A 147 4.51 -8.69 -4.60
C ILE A 147 5.06 -7.33 -5.04
N TYR A 148 6.17 -6.87 -4.46
CA TYR A 148 6.73 -5.56 -4.81
C TYR A 148 7.27 -5.51 -6.23
N VAL A 149 7.89 -6.58 -6.73
CA VAL A 149 8.44 -6.61 -8.08
C VAL A 149 7.32 -6.63 -9.13
N ILE A 150 6.36 -7.56 -9.00
CA ILE A 150 5.24 -7.68 -9.94
C ILE A 150 4.42 -6.38 -9.97
N ASN A 151 4.08 -5.86 -8.80
CA ASN A 151 3.27 -4.65 -8.73
C ASN A 151 4.05 -3.38 -9.10
N GLY A 152 5.36 -3.33 -8.85
CA GLY A 152 6.19 -2.20 -9.26
C GLY A 152 6.19 -1.99 -10.77
N TYR A 153 6.25 -3.07 -11.56
CA TYR A 153 6.13 -3.00 -13.02
C TYR A 153 4.74 -2.54 -13.47
N GLY A 154 3.67 -3.08 -12.87
CA GLY A 154 2.29 -2.68 -13.17
C GLY A 154 2.01 -1.21 -12.84
N GLY A 155 2.48 -0.76 -11.68
CA GLY A 155 2.36 0.63 -11.24
C GLY A 155 3.10 1.61 -12.14
N PHE A 156 4.32 1.27 -12.58
CA PHE A 156 5.08 2.08 -13.52
C PHE A 156 4.36 2.22 -14.87
N LEU A 157 3.77 1.14 -15.38
CA LEU A 157 2.99 1.16 -16.61
C LEU A 157 1.74 2.03 -16.48
N LEU A 158 1.01 1.96 -15.36
CA LEU A 158 -0.13 2.84 -15.11
C LEU A 158 0.27 4.31 -15.00
N LEU A 159 1.38 4.64 -14.35
CA LEU A 159 1.86 6.03 -14.26
C LEU A 159 2.11 6.61 -15.65
N ILE A 160 2.72 5.84 -16.55
CA ILE A 160 2.92 6.24 -17.94
C ILE A 160 1.57 6.48 -18.62
N LEU A 161 0.61 5.57 -18.48
CA LEU A 161 -0.72 5.71 -19.07
C LEU A 161 -1.49 6.91 -18.52
N MET A 162 -1.41 7.17 -17.22
CA MET A 162 -2.00 8.35 -16.58
C MET A 162 -1.37 9.63 -17.10
N PHE A 163 -0.03 9.69 -17.21
CA PHE A 163 0.67 10.85 -17.74
C PHE A 163 0.28 11.15 -19.20
N ILE A 164 0.23 10.12 -20.04
CA ILE A 164 -0.21 10.25 -21.44
C ILE A 164 -1.66 10.74 -21.51
N LYS A 165 -2.55 10.20 -20.67
CA LYS A 165 -3.96 10.59 -20.63
C LYS A 165 -4.14 12.03 -20.14
N ASP A 166 -3.43 12.45 -19.10
CA ASP A 166 -3.49 13.82 -18.58
C ASP A 166 -3.01 14.83 -19.64
N MET A 167 -1.90 14.53 -20.30
CA MET A 167 -1.41 15.34 -21.43
C MET A 167 -2.46 15.43 -22.54
N ARG A 168 -3.04 14.31 -22.97
CA ARG A 168 -4.07 14.30 -24.02
C ARG A 168 -5.31 15.10 -23.65
N LEU A 169 -5.77 15.02 -22.40
CA LEU A 169 -6.92 15.78 -21.91
C LEU A 169 -6.63 17.28 -21.87
N ARG A 170 -5.44 17.69 -21.44
CA ARG A 170 -5.01 19.10 -21.46
C ARG A 170 -4.89 19.66 -22.88
N PHE A 171 -4.46 18.85 -23.85
CA PHE A 171 -4.41 19.24 -25.25
C PHE A 171 -5.78 19.27 -25.94
N ALA A 172 -6.71 18.42 -25.52
CA ALA A 172 -8.09 18.40 -26.05
C ALA A 172 -9.02 19.46 -25.40
N ALA A 173 -8.64 20.00 -24.24
CA ALA A 173 -9.33 21.10 -23.57
C ALA A 173 -8.89 22.50 -24.07
N LYS A 174 -7.99 22.56 -25.07
CA LYS A 174 -7.64 23.75 -25.85
C LYS A 174 -8.34 23.69 -27.20
#